data_AF-A0A8D9HDE5-F1
#
_entry.id   AF-A0A8D9HDE5-F1
#
_cell.length_a   1.000
_cell.length_b   1.000
_cell.length_c   1.000
_cell.angle_alpha   90.00
_cell.angle_beta   90.00
_cell.angle_gamma   90.00
#
_symmetry.space_group_name_H-M   'P 1'
#
loop_
_entity.id
_entity.type
_entity.pdbx_description
1 polymer ?
#
loop_
_entity_poly.entity_id
_entity_poly.type
_entity_poly.pdbx_seq_one_letter_code
_entity_poly.pdbx_strand_id
1 'polypeptide(L)'
;MLKSILSSIPNHTIQCFKLPLSLCKRIQSALTRFWWDSNTGTRKMSWVTWDTMTRAKKDGGLGFRDIQCFNDALLAKLSWRILESPSCLLARVLKGKYFHDQEFLQVTPPASCSHGWRGILIGRDLLKQHLGWAIGNGDKVLAWQDDWLSLSEVERPMGPIPEGECNLKVADLISMESKEWDKQRIERSFPLLLGNILSIKPSKWG
;
A
#
# COMPACT_ATOMS: atom_id res chain seq x y z
N MET A 1 6.24 -13.45 -25.63
CA MET A 1 4.89 -13.64 -26.19
C MET A 1 3.78 -13.53 -25.13
N LEU A 2 3.68 -14.40 -24.12
CA LEU A 2 2.64 -14.22 -23.07
C LEU A 2 2.77 -12.92 -22.27
N LYS A 3 4.00 -12.55 -21.92
CA LYS A 3 4.27 -11.27 -21.23
C LYS A 3 3.87 -10.07 -22.09
N SER A 4 4.02 -10.14 -23.42
CA SER A 4 3.62 -9.06 -24.33
C SER A 4 2.11 -9.00 -24.50
N ILE A 5 1.42 -10.15 -24.58
CA ILE A 5 -0.05 -10.24 -24.65
C ILE A 5 -0.71 -9.77 -23.35
N LEU A 6 -0.18 -10.14 -22.18
CA LEU A 6 -0.63 -9.61 -20.89
C LEU A 6 -0.44 -8.09 -20.78
N SER A 7 0.64 -7.57 -21.36
CA SER A 7 0.92 -6.13 -21.39
C SER A 7 -0.03 -5.36 -22.32
N SER A 8 -0.65 -6.06 -23.29
CA SER A 8 -1.62 -5.49 -24.24
C SER A 8 -3.09 -5.76 -23.90
N ILE A 9 -3.39 -6.50 -22.81
CA ILE A 9 -4.74 -6.52 -22.20
C ILE A 9 -5.17 -5.05 -22.00
N PRO A 10 -6.46 -4.66 -22.12
CA PRO A 10 -6.89 -3.27 -22.00
C PRO A 10 -6.38 -2.65 -20.70
N ASN A 11 -5.20 -2.03 -20.80
CA ASN A 11 -4.41 -1.63 -19.65
C ASN A 11 -5.21 -0.58 -18.88
N HIS A 12 -5.97 0.24 -19.60
CA HIS A 12 -6.92 1.19 -19.06
C HIS A 12 -7.97 0.59 -18.12
N THR A 13 -8.62 -0.52 -18.47
CA THR A 13 -9.68 -1.09 -17.60
C THR A 13 -9.08 -1.68 -16.33
N ILE A 14 -7.96 -2.40 -16.44
CA ILE A 14 -7.27 -3.01 -15.29
C ILE A 14 -6.60 -1.96 -14.40
N GLN A 15 -6.19 -0.81 -14.96
CA GLN A 15 -5.62 0.28 -14.19
C GLN A 15 -6.65 1.04 -13.37
N CYS A 16 -7.88 1.16 -13.86
CA CYS A 16 -8.90 2.03 -13.26
C CYS A 16 -9.94 1.28 -12.42
N PHE A 17 -10.11 -0.03 -12.63
CA PHE A 17 -11.18 -0.80 -11.99
C PHE A 17 -10.69 -2.12 -11.40
N LYS A 18 -11.27 -2.49 -10.25
CA LYS A 18 -11.09 -3.82 -9.67
C LYS A 18 -11.85 -4.84 -10.52
N LEU A 19 -11.13 -5.83 -11.06
CA LEU A 19 -11.73 -6.91 -11.82
C LEU A 19 -12.41 -7.93 -10.89
N PRO A 20 -13.57 -8.49 -11.28
CA PRO A 20 -14.15 -9.64 -10.58
C PRO A 20 -13.21 -10.84 -10.63
N LEU A 21 -13.11 -11.59 -9.52
CA LEU A 21 -12.26 -12.78 -9.42
C LEU A 21 -12.58 -13.83 -10.50
N SER A 22 -13.86 -13.98 -10.85
CA SER A 22 -14.31 -14.87 -11.92
C SER A 22 -13.74 -14.47 -13.28
N LEU A 23 -13.65 -13.18 -13.58
CA LEU A 23 -13.04 -12.67 -14.81
C LEU A 23 -11.53 -12.91 -14.80
N CYS A 24 -10.83 -12.64 -13.69
CA CYS A 24 -9.41 -12.95 -13.56
C CYS A 24 -9.13 -14.43 -13.83
N LYS A 25 -9.91 -15.35 -13.23
CA LYS A 25 -9.81 -16.80 -13.46
C LYS A 25 -10.05 -17.19 -14.92
N ARG A 26 -11.01 -16.55 -15.60
CA ARG A 26 -11.27 -16.77 -17.03
C ARG A 26 -10.10 -16.33 -17.90
N ILE A 27 -9.53 -15.15 -17.65
CA ILE A 27 -8.35 -14.66 -18.39
C ILE A 27 -7.15 -15.59 -18.13
N GLN A 28 -6.89 -15.94 -16.86
CA GLN A 28 -5.85 -16.91 -16.49
C GLN A 28 -6.02 -18.24 -17.22
N SER A 29 -7.24 -18.78 -17.28
CA SER A 29 -7.53 -20.01 -18.02
C SER A 29 -7.21 -19.84 -19.51
N ALA A 30 -7.60 -18.73 -20.14
CA ALA A 30 -7.30 -18.46 -21.54
C ALA A 30 -5.78 -18.36 -21.80
N LEU A 31 -5.02 -17.70 -20.91
CA LEU A 31 -3.56 -17.59 -21.02
C LEU A 31 -2.86 -18.93 -20.80
N THR A 32 -3.35 -19.74 -19.85
CA THR A 32 -2.85 -21.10 -19.63
C THR A 32 -3.06 -21.97 -20.87
N ARG A 33 -4.24 -21.86 -21.49
CA ARG A 33 -4.55 -22.57 -22.74
C ARG A 33 -3.65 -22.11 -23.87
N PHE A 34 -3.50 -20.80 -24.06
CA PHE A 34 -2.60 -20.24 -25.05
C PHE A 34 -1.14 -20.71 -24.87
N TRP A 35 -0.69 -20.93 -23.63
CA TRP A 35 0.66 -21.44 -23.37
C TRP A 35 0.84 -22.91 -23.77
N TRP A 36 -0.12 -23.76 -23.41
CA TRP A 36 0.04 -25.21 -23.54
C TRP A 36 -0.53 -25.78 -24.83
N ASP A 37 -1.58 -25.18 -25.37
CA ASP A 37 -2.27 -25.67 -26.56
C ASP A 37 -1.52 -25.15 -27.80
N SER A 38 -1.13 -26.07 -28.70
CA SER A 38 -0.40 -25.71 -29.91
C SER A 38 -1.30 -25.45 -31.12
N ASN A 39 -2.49 -26.06 -31.17
CA ASN A 39 -3.46 -25.94 -32.26
C ASN A 39 -4.86 -25.62 -31.70
N THR A 40 -5.67 -24.90 -32.48
CA THR A 40 -7.07 -24.62 -32.16
C THR A 40 -7.85 -25.93 -32.07
N GLY A 41 -8.50 -26.18 -30.93
CA GLY A 41 -9.38 -27.34 -30.71
C GLY A 41 -8.74 -28.55 -29.98
N THR A 42 -7.41 -28.64 -29.87
CA THR A 42 -6.76 -29.68 -29.07
C THR A 42 -6.40 -29.17 -27.68
N ARG A 43 -7.10 -29.66 -26.65
CA ARG A 43 -6.82 -29.30 -25.26
C ARG A 43 -5.66 -30.14 -24.73
N LYS A 44 -4.47 -29.54 -24.58
CA LYS A 44 -3.31 -30.22 -24.01
C LYS A 44 -3.35 -30.20 -22.48
N MET A 45 -2.66 -31.17 -21.88
CA MET A 45 -2.50 -31.22 -20.43
C MET A 45 -1.61 -30.06 -19.97
N SER A 46 -2.02 -29.37 -18.91
CA SER A 46 -1.19 -28.35 -18.26
C SER A 46 -0.26 -29.07 -17.30
N TRP A 47 1.01 -29.20 -17.67
CA TRP A 47 2.01 -29.91 -16.87
C TRP A 47 2.45 -29.15 -15.61
N VAL A 48 2.32 -27.82 -15.62
CA VAL A 48 2.66 -26.94 -14.50
C VAL A 48 1.41 -26.14 -14.12
N THR A 49 1.23 -25.87 -12.82
CA THR A 49 0.12 -25.03 -12.35
C THR A 49 0.39 -23.56 -12.66
N TRP A 50 -0.67 -22.76 -12.79
CA TRP A 50 -0.51 -21.32 -13.03
C TRP A 50 0.24 -20.61 -11.90
N ASP A 51 -0.02 -20.99 -10.63
CA ASP A 51 0.70 -20.45 -9.46
C ASP A 51 2.21 -20.64 -9.58
N THR A 52 2.66 -21.83 -10.02
CA THR A 52 4.09 -22.07 -10.22
C THR A 52 4.65 -21.25 -11.39
N MET A 53 3.87 -21.03 -12.45
CA MET A 53 4.28 -20.19 -13.58
C MET A 53 4.39 -18.70 -13.21
N THR A 54 3.58 -18.20 -12.28
CA THR A 54 3.59 -16.78 -11.87
C THR A 54 4.68 -16.43 -10.88
N ARG A 55 5.27 -17.41 -10.19
CA ARG A 55 6.42 -17.20 -9.29
C ARG A 55 7.60 -16.53 -10.01
N ALA A 56 8.42 -15.82 -9.23
CA ALA A 56 9.61 -15.19 -9.77
C ALA A 56 10.59 -16.24 -10.31
N LYS A 57 11.41 -15.85 -11.30
CA LYS A 57 12.42 -16.75 -11.88
C LYS A 57 13.43 -17.26 -10.85
N LYS A 58 13.78 -16.42 -9.89
CA LYS A 58 14.66 -16.79 -8.76
C LYS A 58 14.06 -17.88 -7.86
N ASP A 59 12.73 -17.97 -7.83
CA ASP A 59 11.97 -18.93 -7.01
C ASP A 59 11.51 -20.14 -7.85
N GLY A 60 12.13 -20.36 -9.02
CA GLY A 60 11.83 -21.49 -9.92
C GLY A 60 10.61 -21.32 -10.83
N GLY A 61 9.99 -20.13 -10.88
CA GLY A 61 8.86 -19.83 -11.76
C GLY A 61 9.23 -19.24 -13.12
N LEU A 62 8.21 -18.94 -13.95
CA LEU A 62 8.40 -18.30 -15.27
C LEU A 62 8.32 -16.76 -15.20
N GLY A 63 7.92 -16.22 -14.05
CA GLY A 63 7.69 -14.79 -13.82
C GLY A 63 6.55 -14.25 -14.67
N PHE A 64 5.49 -15.04 -14.88
CA PHE A 64 4.23 -14.52 -15.39
C PHE A 64 3.55 -13.67 -14.29
N ARG A 65 2.74 -12.70 -14.69
CA ARG A 65 2.02 -11.88 -13.72
C ARG A 65 0.72 -12.57 -13.36
N ASP A 66 0.50 -12.76 -12.07
CA ASP A 66 -0.85 -13.03 -11.60
C ASP A 66 -1.74 -11.81 -11.88
N ILE A 67 -2.90 -12.04 -12.50
CA ILE A 67 -3.76 -10.96 -13.00
C ILE A 67 -4.40 -10.21 -11.84
N GLN A 68 -4.79 -10.93 -10.79
CA GLN A 68 -5.42 -10.33 -9.64
C GLN A 68 -4.41 -9.47 -8.89
N CYS A 69 -3.23 -10.01 -8.59
CA CYS A 69 -2.15 -9.24 -7.95
C CYS A 69 -1.73 -8.05 -8.81
N PHE A 70 -1.66 -8.21 -10.13
CA PHE A 70 -1.32 -7.11 -11.03
C PHE A 70 -2.38 -6.01 -11.05
N ASN A 71 -3.66 -6.37 -11.02
CA ASN A 71 -4.75 -5.40 -10.91
C ASN A 71 -4.69 -4.64 -9.58
N ASP A 72 -4.48 -5.34 -8.46
CA ASP A 72 -4.32 -4.72 -7.14
C ASP A 72 -3.12 -3.77 -7.09
N ALA A 73 -1.98 -4.18 -7.65
CA ALA A 73 -0.79 -3.34 -7.73
C ALA A 73 -1.03 -2.06 -8.57
N LEU A 74 -1.79 -2.16 -9.67
CA LEU A 74 -2.11 -0.98 -10.48
C LEU A 74 -3.09 -0.03 -9.76
N LEU A 75 -4.05 -0.56 -9.02
CA LEU A 75 -4.93 0.25 -8.17
C LEU A 75 -4.15 0.93 -7.06
N ALA A 76 -3.24 0.21 -6.39
CA ALA A 76 -2.34 0.78 -5.39
C ALA A 76 -1.45 1.87 -5.99
N LYS A 77 -0.92 1.67 -7.20
CA LYS A 77 -0.17 2.72 -7.92
C LYS A 77 -1.01 3.99 -8.14
N LEU A 78 -2.30 3.84 -8.48
CA LEU A 78 -3.20 4.97 -8.65
C LEU A 78 -3.44 5.71 -7.33
N SER A 79 -3.63 4.97 -6.23
CA SER A 79 -3.79 5.52 -4.88
C SER A 79 -2.52 6.21 -4.38
N TRP A 80 -1.35 5.63 -4.68
CA TRP A 80 -0.05 6.24 -4.39
C TRP A 80 0.11 7.58 -5.10
N ARG A 81 -0.29 7.67 -6.37
CA ARG A 81 -0.26 8.94 -7.12
C ARG A 81 -1.11 10.05 -6.48
N ILE A 82 -2.23 9.69 -5.83
CA ILE A 82 -3.06 10.65 -5.10
C ILE A 82 -2.34 11.17 -3.86
N LEU A 83 -1.60 10.30 -3.16
CA LEU A 83 -0.79 10.65 -1.99
C LEU A 83 0.42 11.51 -2.35
N GLU A 84 1.18 11.10 -3.36
CA GLU A 84 2.43 11.75 -3.77
C GLU A 84 2.21 13.07 -4.52
N SER A 85 1.12 13.19 -5.27
CA SER A 85 0.83 14.36 -6.10
C SER A 85 -0.60 14.88 -5.88
N PRO A 86 -0.90 15.45 -4.70
CA PRO A 86 -2.25 15.91 -4.36
C PRO A 86 -2.75 17.08 -5.23
N SER A 87 -1.83 17.82 -5.88
CA SER A 87 -2.15 18.92 -6.80
C SER A 87 -2.51 18.47 -8.22
N CYS A 88 -2.29 17.19 -8.57
CA CYS A 88 -2.62 16.70 -9.91
C CYS A 88 -4.15 16.70 -10.14
N LEU A 89 -4.56 16.80 -11.41
CA LEU A 89 -5.98 16.89 -11.77
C LEU A 89 -6.82 15.74 -11.18
N LEU A 90 -6.31 14.50 -11.26
CA LEU A 90 -6.96 13.33 -10.70
C LEU A 90 -7.22 13.48 -9.20
N ALA A 91 -6.18 13.82 -8.43
CA ALA A 91 -6.29 13.98 -6.98
C ALA A 91 -7.24 15.10 -6.60
N ARG A 92 -7.18 16.25 -7.29
CA ARG A 92 -8.08 17.39 -7.06
C ARG A 92 -9.55 17.06 -7.34
N VAL A 93 -9.82 16.38 -8.45
CA VAL A 93 -11.19 15.98 -8.83
C VAL A 93 -11.75 14.96 -7.84
N LEU A 94 -10.95 13.97 -7.44
CA LEU A 94 -11.40 12.97 -6.47
C LEU A 94 -11.56 13.56 -5.06
N LYS A 95 -10.65 14.43 -4.63
CA LYS A 95 -10.76 15.15 -3.35
C LYS A 95 -12.06 15.95 -3.31
N GLY A 96 -12.32 16.75 -4.34
CA GLY A 96 -13.53 17.56 -4.46
C GLY A 96 -14.82 16.78 -4.66
N LYS A 97 -14.77 15.45 -4.88
CA LYS A 97 -15.97 14.61 -5.03
C LYS A 97 -16.21 13.66 -3.86
N TYR A 98 -15.14 13.14 -3.25
CA TYR A 98 -15.22 12.01 -2.33
C TYR A 98 -14.60 12.27 -0.96
N PHE A 99 -13.68 13.22 -0.82
CA PHE A 99 -12.96 13.43 0.44
C PHE A 99 -12.53 14.90 0.65
N HIS A 100 -13.51 15.79 0.75
CA HIS A 100 -13.30 17.24 0.82
C HIS A 100 -12.32 17.65 1.95
N ASP A 101 -12.75 17.46 3.20
CA ASP A 101 -12.02 17.88 4.40
C ASP A 101 -11.33 16.71 5.11
N GLN A 102 -11.44 15.49 4.56
CA GLN A 102 -10.85 14.29 5.13
C GLN A 102 -9.52 13.96 4.45
N GLU A 103 -8.61 13.34 5.20
CA GLU A 103 -7.39 12.78 4.65
C GLU A 103 -7.69 11.52 3.83
N PHE A 104 -7.07 11.40 2.66
CA PHE A 104 -7.31 10.28 1.75
C PHE A 104 -7.15 8.90 2.43
N LEU A 105 -6.18 8.76 3.33
CA LEU A 105 -5.91 7.52 4.09
C LEU A 105 -7.03 7.15 5.07
N GLN A 106 -7.84 8.10 5.52
CA GLN A 106 -8.85 7.90 6.57
C GLN A 106 -10.28 7.81 6.03
N VAL A 107 -10.48 8.08 4.73
CA VAL A 107 -11.82 8.15 4.14
C VAL A 107 -12.54 6.81 4.18
N THR A 108 -13.79 6.82 4.62
CA THR A 108 -14.64 5.63 4.57
C THR A 108 -15.40 5.58 3.24
N PRO A 109 -15.51 4.42 2.57
CA PRO A 109 -16.29 4.28 1.35
C PRO A 109 -17.77 4.63 1.59
N PRO A 110 -18.38 5.54 0.79
CA PRO A 110 -19.82 5.71 0.79
C PRO A 110 -20.55 4.44 0.34
N ALA A 111 -21.79 4.24 0.82
CA ALA A 111 -22.62 3.08 0.47
C ALA A 111 -22.75 2.92 -1.06
N SER A 112 -23.04 4.03 -1.75
CA SER A 112 -23.00 4.15 -3.20
C SER A 112 -21.81 5.00 -3.63
N CYS A 113 -20.88 4.40 -4.36
CA CYS A 113 -19.77 5.12 -4.98
C CYS A 113 -19.43 4.49 -6.33
N SER A 114 -18.67 5.22 -7.15
CA SER A 114 -18.27 4.71 -8.46
C SER A 114 -17.33 3.51 -8.31
N HIS A 115 -17.39 2.57 -9.25
CA HIS A 115 -16.48 1.41 -9.25
C HIS A 115 -15.01 1.82 -9.28
N GLY A 116 -14.68 2.93 -9.95
CA GLY A 116 -13.32 3.46 -9.98
C GLY A 116 -12.87 3.95 -8.61
N TRP A 117 -13.72 4.69 -7.89
CA TRP A 117 -13.42 5.12 -6.52
C TRP A 117 -13.24 3.94 -5.57
N ARG A 118 -14.12 2.93 -5.65
CA ARG A 118 -13.98 1.72 -4.84
C ARG A 118 -12.68 0.97 -5.17
N GLY A 119 -12.27 0.93 -6.43
CA GLY A 119 -10.96 0.39 -6.82
C GLY A 119 -9.78 1.15 -6.20
N ILE A 120 -9.83 2.48 -6.20
CA ILE A 120 -8.81 3.33 -5.56
C ILE A 120 -8.75 3.07 -4.05
N LEU A 121 -9.90 2.92 -3.38
CA LEU A 121 -9.92 2.60 -1.95
C LEU A 121 -9.31 1.22 -1.65
N ILE A 122 -9.55 0.21 -2.49
CA ILE A 122 -8.89 -1.10 -2.38
C ILE A 122 -7.36 -0.95 -2.49
N GLY A 123 -6.89 -0.21 -3.50
CA GLY A 123 -5.46 0.05 -3.67
C GLY A 123 -4.85 0.83 -2.50
N ARG A 124 -5.60 1.78 -1.94
CA ARG A 124 -5.19 2.54 -0.75
C ARG A 124 -5.09 1.64 0.47
N ASP A 125 -6.07 0.78 0.71
CA ASP A 125 -6.09 -0.10 1.87
C ASP A 125 -4.94 -1.13 1.81
N LEU A 126 -4.58 -1.56 0.60
CA LEU A 126 -3.37 -2.35 0.38
C LEU A 126 -2.09 -1.57 0.74
N LEU A 127 -2.00 -0.29 0.35
CA LEU A 127 -0.86 0.55 0.73
C LEU A 127 -0.79 0.72 2.26
N LYS A 128 -1.91 1.02 2.92
CA LYS A 128 -1.98 1.28 4.37
C LYS A 128 -1.36 0.17 5.22
N GLN A 129 -1.39 -1.08 4.78
CA GLN A 129 -0.77 -2.22 5.49
C GLN A 129 0.76 -2.19 5.50
N HIS A 130 1.35 -1.35 4.64
CA HIS A 130 2.79 -1.27 4.38
C HIS A 130 3.31 0.17 4.39
N LEU A 131 2.50 1.13 4.85
CA LEU A 131 2.91 2.52 5.03
C LEU A 131 3.45 2.71 6.45
N GLY A 132 4.50 3.52 6.56
CA GLY A 132 5.04 3.99 7.82
C GLY A 132 5.42 5.46 7.71
N TRP A 133 5.62 6.09 8.85
CA TRP A 133 6.02 7.48 8.94
C TRP A 133 7.53 7.64 8.97
N ALA A 134 8.04 8.53 8.12
CA ALA A 134 9.35 9.12 8.30
C ALA A 134 9.22 10.37 9.18
N ILE A 135 9.89 10.39 10.33
CA ILE A 135 9.73 11.48 11.30
C ILE A 135 10.48 12.73 10.84
N GLY A 136 9.73 13.82 10.66
CA GLY A 136 10.23 15.20 10.57
C GLY A 136 10.02 15.92 11.91
N ASN A 137 9.02 16.80 11.97
CA ASN A 137 8.61 17.47 13.22
C ASN A 137 7.76 16.59 14.16
N GLY A 138 7.11 15.54 13.65
CA GLY A 138 6.29 14.62 14.45
C GLY A 138 4.89 15.14 14.83
N ASP A 139 4.46 16.31 14.34
CA ASP A 139 3.21 16.97 14.78
C ASP A 139 1.92 16.24 14.36
N LYS A 140 2.02 15.37 13.36
CA LYS A 140 0.91 14.61 12.77
C LYS A 140 0.95 13.13 13.12
N VAL A 141 1.95 12.70 13.90
CA VAL A 141 2.20 11.28 14.19
C VAL A 141 1.87 11.03 15.64
N LEU A 142 0.93 10.11 15.90
CA LEU A 142 0.57 9.66 17.23
C LEU A 142 1.56 8.59 17.68
N ALA A 143 2.28 8.85 18.77
CA ALA A 143 3.40 8.04 19.22
C ALA A 143 3.01 6.56 19.45
N TRP A 144 1.80 6.29 19.93
CA TRP A 144 1.33 4.94 20.25
C TRP A 144 0.54 4.25 19.14
N GLN A 145 -0.06 5.01 18.21
CA GLN A 145 -1.05 4.47 17.27
C GLN A 145 -0.49 4.27 15.86
N ASP A 146 0.44 5.14 15.45
CA ASP A 146 1.03 5.16 14.13
C ASP A 146 2.31 4.32 14.05
N ASP A 147 2.61 3.83 12.85
CA ASP A 147 3.80 3.03 12.56
C ASP A 147 4.97 3.94 12.17
N TRP A 148 5.87 4.24 13.11
CA TRP A 148 6.96 5.21 12.92
C TRP A 148 8.32 4.77 13.49
N LEU A 149 8.40 3.59 14.10
CA LEU A 149 9.62 3.12 14.77
C LEU A 149 10.68 2.58 13.78
N SER A 150 10.28 2.25 12.55
CA SER A 150 11.16 1.71 11.54
C SER A 150 10.82 2.27 10.16
N LEU A 151 11.86 2.45 9.33
CA LEU A 151 11.73 2.84 7.92
C LEU A 151 11.62 1.61 7.00
N SER A 152 11.91 0.41 7.52
CA SER A 152 11.93 -0.83 6.74
C SER A 152 10.71 -1.71 7.02
N GLU A 153 10.17 -1.62 8.23
CA GLU A 153 9.07 -2.44 8.71
C GLU A 153 7.98 -1.57 9.34
N VAL A 154 6.75 -2.05 9.31
CA VAL A 154 5.60 -1.38 9.92
C VAL A 154 5.62 -1.69 11.41
N GLU A 155 6.24 -0.79 12.17
CA GLU A 155 6.45 -0.96 13.60
C GLU A 155 5.90 0.23 14.40
N ARG A 156 5.12 -0.10 15.42
CA ARG A 156 4.59 0.83 16.43
C ARG A 156 4.80 0.27 17.83
N PRO A 157 4.79 1.12 18.86
CA PRO A 157 4.94 0.65 20.23
C PRO A 157 3.88 -0.39 20.61
N MET A 158 4.32 -1.46 21.26
CA MET A 158 3.44 -2.50 21.79
C MET A 158 3.16 -2.26 23.27
N GLY A 159 1.88 -2.27 23.65
CA GLY A 159 1.46 -2.18 25.04
C GLY A 159 0.06 -1.56 25.19
N PRO A 160 -0.54 -1.65 26.39
CA PRO A 160 -1.69 -0.84 26.72
C PRO A 160 -1.25 0.64 26.75
N ILE A 161 -2.00 1.49 26.06
CA ILE A 161 -1.73 2.93 26.06
C ILE A 161 -2.06 3.46 27.47
N PRO A 162 -1.12 4.10 28.17
CA PRO A 162 -1.39 4.71 29.48
C PRO A 162 -2.53 5.74 29.41
N GLU A 163 -3.36 5.80 30.46
CA GLU A 163 -4.42 6.82 30.55
C GLU A 163 -3.81 8.23 30.49
N GLY A 164 -4.16 8.99 29.44
CA GLY A 164 -3.62 10.33 29.18
C GLY A 164 -2.59 10.41 28.05
N GLU A 165 -2.04 9.28 27.56
CA GLU A 165 -1.07 9.27 26.45
C GLU A 165 -1.70 8.92 25.09
N CYS A 166 -3.02 8.76 25.02
CA CYS A 166 -3.72 8.40 23.77
C CYS A 166 -3.52 9.40 22.63
N ASN A 167 -3.30 10.67 22.97
CA ASN A 167 -3.07 11.77 22.03
C ASN A 167 -1.60 12.23 22.01
N LEU A 168 -0.70 11.48 22.66
CA LEU A 168 0.73 11.80 22.68
C LEU A 168 1.27 11.77 21.24
N LYS A 169 1.87 12.88 20.81
CA LYS A 169 2.48 12.99 19.49
C LYS A 169 3.97 12.68 19.56
N VAL A 170 4.54 12.28 18.43
CA VAL A 170 5.99 12.14 18.31
C VAL A 170 6.70 13.49 18.51
N ALA A 171 6.05 14.60 18.14
CA ALA A 171 6.52 15.94 18.44
C ALA A 171 6.75 16.19 19.94
N ASP A 172 5.91 15.62 20.82
CA ASP A 172 6.02 15.78 22.28
C ASP A 172 7.23 15.03 22.87
N LEU A 173 7.86 14.15 22.07
CA LEU A 173 9.09 13.45 22.39
C LEU A 173 10.33 14.18 21.85
N ILE A 174 10.16 15.26 21.10
CA ILE A 174 11.24 16.06 20.50
C ILE A 174 11.32 17.40 21.25
N SER A 175 12.52 17.76 21.68
CA SER A 175 12.76 19.05 22.33
C SER A 175 12.66 20.19 21.29
N MET A 176 11.82 21.18 21.56
CA MET A 176 11.61 22.32 20.65
C MET A 176 12.87 23.17 20.45
N GLU A 177 13.74 23.25 21.46
CA GLU A 177 14.95 24.08 21.42
C GLU A 177 16.10 23.41 20.65
N SER A 178 16.33 22.13 20.90
CA SER A 178 17.45 21.39 20.31
C SER A 178 17.08 20.70 18.99
N LYS A 179 15.78 20.48 18.72
CA LYS A 179 15.27 19.59 17.66
C LYS A 179 15.82 18.17 17.74
N GLU A 180 16.22 17.76 18.94
CA GLU A 180 16.66 16.41 19.24
C GLU A 180 15.65 15.71 20.14
N TRP A 181 15.74 14.38 20.22
CA TRP A 181 14.89 13.58 21.09
C TRP A 181 15.07 13.96 22.56
N ASP A 182 13.95 14.20 23.26
CA ASP A 182 13.94 14.32 24.71
C ASP A 182 14.10 12.93 25.33
N LYS A 183 15.35 12.60 25.65
CA LYS A 183 15.71 11.31 26.26
C LYS A 183 14.93 11.03 27.54
N GLN A 184 14.70 12.04 28.39
CA GLN A 184 14.00 11.83 29.66
C GLN A 184 12.53 11.53 29.44
N ARG A 185 11.90 12.20 28.46
CA ARG A 185 10.51 11.95 28.10
C ARG A 185 10.33 10.56 27.50
N ILE A 186 11.22 10.16 26.58
CA ILE A 186 11.17 8.83 25.95
C ILE A 186 11.43 7.73 26.97
N GLU A 187 12.38 7.90 27.90
CA GLU A 187 12.66 6.91 28.93
C GLU A 187 11.44 6.67 29.86
N ARG A 188 10.62 7.71 30.09
CA ARG A 188 9.39 7.59 30.88
C ARG A 188 8.26 6.87 30.12
N SER A 189 8.02 7.22 28.86
CA SER A 189 6.89 6.67 28.09
C SER A 189 7.24 5.35 27.37
N PHE A 190 8.48 5.20 26.89
CA PHE A 190 8.95 4.07 26.07
C PHE A 190 10.32 3.52 26.53
N PRO A 191 10.47 3.08 27.79
CA PRO A 191 11.76 2.64 28.34
C PRO A 191 12.42 1.52 27.52
N LEU A 192 11.62 0.57 27.00
CA LEU A 192 12.11 -0.57 26.22
C LEU A 192 12.52 -0.20 24.78
N LEU A 193 12.00 0.91 24.24
CA LEU A 193 12.25 1.34 22.86
C LEU A 193 13.23 2.52 22.78
N LEU A 194 13.77 2.96 23.92
CA LEU A 194 14.66 4.13 24.01
C LEU A 194 15.81 4.06 23.00
N GLY A 195 16.51 2.92 22.93
CA GLY A 195 17.64 2.74 21.99
C GLY A 195 17.21 2.86 20.53
N ASN A 196 16.06 2.28 20.18
CA ASN A 196 15.54 2.31 18.81
C ASN A 196 15.11 3.73 18.44
N ILE A 197 14.35 4.40 19.30
CA ILE A 197 13.85 5.76 19.04
C ILE A 197 15.02 6.74 18.88
N LEU A 198 16.03 6.68 19.77
CA LEU A 198 17.21 7.54 19.68
C LEU A 198 18.05 7.31 18.41
N SER A 199 17.95 6.12 17.80
CA SER A 199 18.64 5.82 16.53
C SER A 199 17.97 6.49 15.32
N ILE A 200 16.68 6.79 15.41
CA ILE A 200 15.92 7.48 14.38
C ILE A 200 16.39 8.93 14.36
N LYS A 201 16.74 9.47 13.19
CA LYS A 201 17.11 10.88 13.05
C LYS A 201 15.94 11.66 12.46
N PRO A 202 15.29 12.55 13.22
CA PRO A 202 14.25 13.41 12.69
C PRO A 202 14.78 14.28 11.54
N SER A 203 13.99 14.46 10.49
CA SER A 203 14.33 15.38 9.40
C SER A 203 14.34 16.83 9.91
N LYS A 204 15.42 17.57 9.63
CA LYS A 204 15.58 18.97 10.05
C LYS A 204 14.82 19.97 9.18
N TRP A 205 14.31 19.52 8.03
CA TRP A 205 13.76 20.38 6.97
C TRP A 205 12.23 20.50 6.97
N GLY A 206 11.56 19.91 7.96
CA GLY A 206 10.10 19.86 8.04
C GLY A 206 9.53 18.63 7.34
#